data_AF-A0A0A6VKH6-F1
#
_entry.id   AF-A0A0A6VKH6-F1
#
_cell.length_a   1.000
_cell.length_b   1.000
_cell.length_c   1.000
_cell.angle_alpha   90.00
_cell.angle_beta   90.00
_cell.angle_gamma   90.00
#
_symmetry.space_group_name_H-M   'P 1'
#
loop_
_entity.id
_entity.type
_entity.pdbx_description
1 polymer ?
#
loop_
_entity_poly.entity_id
_entity_poly.type
_entity_poly.pdbx_seq_one_letter_code
_entity_poly.pdbx_strand_id
1 'polypeptide(L)'
;MVAEAVQIVKQRNPSLIIDGEMQASLAFNNEILKDNYPFSELVDQDVNVLIFPNLTSGNIAYNLLKELGGADAIGPILLGLKKPVHVLQLGSSVRSIVNMALIAVVDAQMKCKLDTEAEVQKSKWWKKRRLKKN
;
A
#
# COMPACT_ATOMS: atom_id res chain seq x y z
N MET A 1 -6.87 -21.23 8.00
CA MET A 1 -6.86 -19.80 8.41
C MET A 1 -6.76 -18.88 7.19
N VAL A 2 -5.81 -19.09 6.28
CA VAL A 2 -5.67 -18.23 5.09
C VAL A 2 -6.76 -18.49 4.04
N ALA A 3 -7.09 -19.77 3.76
CA ALA A 3 -8.20 -20.10 2.86
C ALA A 3 -9.55 -19.46 3.28
N GLU A 4 -9.85 -19.45 4.57
CA GLU A 4 -11.05 -18.79 5.12
C GLU A 4 -11.00 -17.26 4.92
N ALA A 5 -9.84 -16.63 5.11
CA ALA A 5 -9.67 -15.21 4.84
C ALA A 5 -9.92 -14.87 3.37
N VAL A 6 -9.45 -15.69 2.43
CA VAL A 6 -9.73 -15.54 0.99
C VAL A 6 -11.23 -15.63 0.71
N GLN A 7 -11.92 -16.61 1.30
CA GLN A 7 -13.37 -16.73 1.17
C GLN A 7 -14.11 -15.49 1.67
N ILE A 8 -13.73 -14.93 2.84
CA ILE A 8 -14.34 -13.71 3.38
C ILE A 8 -14.10 -12.51 2.46
N VAL A 9 -12.89 -12.37 1.91
CA VAL A 9 -12.56 -11.29 0.98
C VAL A 9 -13.40 -11.41 -0.29
N LYS A 10 -13.52 -12.61 -0.86
CA LYS A 10 -14.33 -12.89 -2.05
C LYS A 10 -15.82 -12.63 -1.83
N GLN A 11 -16.36 -12.94 -0.65
CA GLN A 11 -17.74 -12.59 -0.30
C GLN A 11 -17.98 -11.07 -0.29
N ARG A 12 -16.99 -10.28 0.15
CA ARG A 12 -17.09 -8.81 0.21
C ARG A 12 -16.81 -8.11 -1.11
N ASN A 13 -15.90 -8.68 -1.92
CA ASN A 13 -15.53 -8.15 -3.22
C ASN A 13 -15.23 -9.31 -4.21
N PRO A 14 -16.26 -9.86 -4.86
CA PRO A 14 -16.10 -11.01 -5.76
C PRO A 14 -15.17 -10.76 -6.95
N SER A 15 -15.12 -9.52 -7.43
CA SER A 15 -14.31 -9.12 -8.60
C SER A 15 -12.83 -8.88 -8.28
N LEU A 16 -12.44 -8.87 -7.00
CA LEU A 16 -11.03 -8.74 -6.65
C LEU A 16 -10.27 -10.01 -7.03
N ILE A 17 -9.26 -9.90 -7.87
CA ILE A 17 -8.37 -11.01 -8.21
C ILE A 17 -7.52 -11.32 -6.99
N ILE A 18 -7.77 -12.46 -6.37
CA ILE A 18 -7.06 -12.93 -5.17
C ILE A 18 -7.18 -14.45 -5.11
N ASP A 19 -6.09 -15.10 -4.71
CA ASP A 19 -6.09 -16.53 -4.44
C ASP A 19 -5.19 -16.86 -3.25
N GLY A 20 -5.43 -18.02 -2.66
CA GLY A 20 -4.72 -18.54 -1.51
C GLY A 20 -5.54 -19.58 -0.75
N GLU A 21 -4.95 -20.34 0.16
CA GLU A 21 -3.55 -20.26 0.58
C GLU A 21 -2.56 -20.80 -0.46
N MET A 22 -1.39 -20.19 -0.54
CA MET A 22 -0.39 -20.54 -1.55
C MET A 22 1.01 -20.16 -1.08
N GLN A 23 2.02 -20.91 -1.54
CA GLN A 23 3.42 -20.57 -1.34
C GLN A 23 3.82 -19.40 -2.25
N ALA A 24 4.61 -18.47 -1.72
CA ALA A 24 5.05 -17.30 -2.50
C ALA A 24 5.82 -17.68 -3.78
N SER A 25 6.65 -18.73 -3.73
CA SER A 25 7.39 -19.23 -4.91
C SER A 25 6.47 -19.67 -6.04
N LEU A 26 5.32 -20.26 -5.70
CA LEU A 26 4.30 -20.65 -6.67
C LEU A 26 3.58 -19.42 -7.22
N ALA A 27 3.24 -18.46 -6.37
CA ALA A 27 2.55 -17.22 -6.76
C ALA A 27 3.27 -16.45 -7.88
N PHE A 28 4.61 -16.43 -7.85
CA PHE A 28 5.43 -15.73 -8.84
C PHE A 28 5.80 -16.59 -10.06
N ASN A 29 5.46 -17.88 -10.09
CA ASN A 29 5.76 -18.76 -11.21
C ASN A 29 4.48 -19.12 -11.98
N ASN A 30 4.23 -18.35 -13.05
CA ASN A 30 3.02 -18.50 -13.86
C ASN A 30 2.94 -19.86 -14.59
N GLU A 31 4.07 -20.43 -14.98
CA GLU A 31 4.12 -21.75 -15.61
C GLU A 31 3.61 -22.83 -14.65
N ILE A 32 4.17 -22.86 -13.43
CA ILE A 32 3.75 -23.84 -12.42
C ILE A 32 2.30 -23.58 -11.97
N LEU A 33 1.87 -22.32 -11.89
CA LEU A 33 0.47 -21.97 -11.61
C LEU A 33 -0.49 -22.55 -12.65
N LYS A 34 -0.19 -22.39 -13.94
CA LYS A 34 -1.00 -22.94 -15.03
C LYS A 34 -1.08 -24.46 -14.99
N ASP A 35 0.05 -25.11 -14.78
CA ASP A 35 0.13 -26.57 -14.85
C ASP A 35 -0.55 -27.25 -13.65
N ASN A 36 -0.32 -26.72 -12.44
CA ASN A 36 -0.79 -27.36 -11.21
C ASN A 36 -2.10 -26.77 -10.66
N TYR A 37 -2.39 -25.50 -10.96
CA TYR A 37 -3.52 -24.74 -10.42
C TYR A 37 -4.24 -23.93 -11.52
N PRO A 38 -4.69 -24.57 -12.63
CA PRO A 38 -5.34 -23.86 -13.74
C PRO A 38 -6.65 -23.16 -13.35
N PHE A 39 -7.21 -23.51 -12.19
CA PHE A 39 -8.40 -22.88 -11.61
C PHE A 39 -8.10 -21.58 -10.85
N SER A 40 -6.82 -21.28 -10.60
CA SER A 40 -6.41 -20.08 -9.88
C SER A 40 -6.71 -18.83 -10.70
N GLU A 41 -7.29 -17.82 -10.06
CA GLU A 41 -7.50 -16.51 -10.68
C GLU A 41 -6.19 -15.74 -10.93
N LEU A 42 -5.07 -16.24 -10.38
CA LEU A 42 -3.75 -15.66 -10.58
C LEU A 42 -3.05 -16.16 -11.84
N VAL A 43 -3.61 -17.15 -12.53
CA VAL A 43 -3.09 -17.59 -13.83
C VAL A 43 -3.07 -16.41 -14.80
N ASP A 44 -1.95 -16.25 -15.51
CA ASP A 44 -1.70 -15.13 -16.43
C ASP A 44 -1.74 -13.73 -15.79
N GLN A 45 -1.67 -13.64 -14.45
CA GLN A 45 -1.59 -12.37 -13.72
C GLN A 45 -0.19 -12.11 -13.18
N ASP A 46 0.17 -10.82 -13.08
CA ASP A 46 1.36 -10.36 -12.38
C ASP A 46 1.03 -10.13 -10.89
N VAL A 47 1.51 -11.04 -10.04
CA VAL A 47 1.32 -10.93 -8.59
C VAL A 47 2.08 -9.71 -8.05
N ASN A 48 1.37 -8.81 -7.39
CA ASN A 48 1.91 -7.54 -6.91
C ASN A 48 1.59 -7.25 -5.43
N VAL A 49 0.78 -8.09 -4.77
CA VAL A 49 0.43 -7.97 -3.35
C VAL A 49 0.58 -9.32 -2.67
N LEU A 50 1.31 -9.35 -1.57
CA LEU A 50 1.46 -10.51 -0.70
C LEU A 50 0.77 -10.24 0.64
N ILE A 51 -0.18 -11.10 1.01
CA ILE A 51 -0.86 -11.05 2.31
C ILE A 51 -0.33 -12.18 3.19
N PHE A 52 0.22 -11.82 4.35
CA PHE A 52 0.85 -12.76 5.26
C PHE A 52 -0.12 -13.23 6.35
N PRO A 53 -0.02 -14.49 6.82
CA PRO A 53 -0.91 -15.04 7.84
C PRO A 53 -0.76 -14.38 9.21
N ASN A 54 0.40 -13.75 9.49
CA ASN A 54 0.67 -13.08 10.76
C ASN A 54 1.81 -12.05 10.63
N LEU A 55 1.98 -11.25 11.68
CA LEU A 55 3.00 -10.20 11.75
C LEU A 55 4.43 -10.74 11.62
N THR A 56 4.73 -11.90 12.23
CA THR A 56 6.07 -12.48 12.22
C THR A 56 6.51 -12.84 10.80
N SER A 57 5.68 -13.54 10.06
CA SER A 57 5.95 -13.92 8.67
C SER A 57 6.08 -12.70 7.75
N GLY A 58 5.19 -11.72 7.89
CA GLY A 58 5.28 -10.47 7.13
C GLY A 58 6.54 -9.66 7.44
N ASN A 59 6.93 -9.55 8.71
CA ASN A 59 8.13 -8.81 9.12
C ASN A 59 9.42 -9.49 8.66
N ILE A 60 9.49 -10.83 8.74
CA ILE A 60 10.63 -11.60 8.22
C ILE A 60 10.75 -11.39 6.70
N ALA A 61 9.67 -11.59 5.95
CA ALA A 61 9.69 -11.42 4.50
C ALA A 61 10.04 -9.99 4.09
N TYR A 62 9.46 -8.98 4.75
CA TYR A 62 9.74 -7.57 4.50
C TYR A 62 11.23 -7.24 4.71
N ASN A 63 11.82 -7.65 5.83
CA ASN A 63 13.23 -7.35 6.10
C ASN A 63 14.15 -8.13 5.15
N LEU A 64 13.83 -9.39 4.82
CA LEU A 64 14.62 -10.15 3.84
C LEU A 64 14.61 -9.47 2.46
N LEU A 65 13.44 -9.03 1.98
CA LEU A 65 13.32 -8.32 0.70
C LEU A 65 14.03 -6.97 0.73
N LYS A 66 13.99 -6.26 1.87
CA LYS A 66 14.69 -4.98 2.04
C LYS A 66 16.22 -5.15 2.02
N GLU A 67 16.74 -6.13 2.75
CA GLU A 67 18.20 -6.32 2.88
C GLU A 67 18.82 -7.05 1.67
N LEU A 68 18.10 -7.99 1.06
CA LEU A 68 18.60 -8.81 -0.05
C LEU A 68 18.11 -8.37 -1.42
N GLY A 69 16.89 -7.82 -1.51
CA GLY A 69 16.21 -7.55 -2.77
C GLY A 69 16.70 -6.28 -3.49
N GLY A 70 17.58 -5.49 -2.86
CA GLY A 70 18.16 -4.28 -3.46
C GLY A 70 17.14 -3.18 -3.82
N ALA A 71 15.88 -3.34 -3.43
CA ALA A 71 14.80 -2.42 -3.71
C ALA A 71 14.60 -1.44 -2.54
N ASP A 72 14.22 -0.20 -2.86
CA ASP A 72 13.88 0.79 -1.85
C ASP A 72 12.59 0.39 -1.11
N ALA A 73 12.73 0.01 0.16
CA ALA A 73 11.59 -0.28 1.03
C ALA A 73 11.00 1.01 1.60
N ILE A 74 9.71 1.26 1.34
CA ILE A 74 8.95 2.39 1.92
C ILE A 74 7.96 1.83 2.94
N GLY A 75 8.09 2.26 4.19
CA GLY A 75 7.17 1.88 5.25
C GLY A 75 7.80 1.89 6.65
N PRO A 76 7.05 1.44 7.68
CA PRO A 76 5.70 0.89 7.58
C PRO A 76 4.61 1.95 7.30
N ILE A 77 3.64 1.63 6.45
CA ILE A 77 2.48 2.47 6.16
C ILE A 77 1.28 1.97 6.97
N LEU A 78 0.66 2.87 7.73
CA LEU A 78 -0.55 2.56 8.50
C LEU A 78 -1.79 2.77 7.64
N LEU A 79 -2.65 1.74 7.55
CA LEU A 79 -3.89 1.74 6.79
C LEU A 79 -5.11 1.71 7.72
N GLY A 80 -6.28 2.13 7.22
CA GLY A 80 -7.56 2.04 7.92
C GLY A 80 -7.87 3.16 8.92
N LEU A 81 -6.95 4.09 9.18
CA LEU A 81 -7.19 5.25 10.05
C LEU A 81 -8.05 6.34 9.37
N LYS A 82 -8.90 7.03 10.15
CA LYS A 82 -9.73 8.15 9.66
C LYS A 82 -8.93 9.36 9.16
N LYS A 83 -7.73 9.57 9.70
CA LYS A 83 -6.80 10.63 9.30
C LYS A 83 -5.44 10.01 8.97
N PRO A 84 -4.67 10.61 8.03
CA PRO A 84 -3.35 10.11 7.65
C PRO A 84 -2.37 10.31 8.80
N VAL A 85 -1.98 9.23 9.44
CA VAL A 85 -0.99 9.21 10.53
C VAL A 85 -0.04 8.07 10.26
N HIS A 86 1.25 8.35 10.23
CA HIS A 86 2.30 7.37 10.04
C HIS A 86 3.38 7.54 11.10
N VAL A 87 3.99 6.42 11.50
CA VAL A 87 5.02 6.39 12.54
C VAL A 87 6.35 6.07 11.87
N LEU A 88 7.34 6.92 12.10
CA LEU A 88 8.71 6.71 11.65
C LEU A 88 9.51 5.99 12.73
N GLN A 89 10.44 5.15 12.30
CA GLN A 89 11.38 4.50 13.21
C GLN A 89 12.54 5.44 13.55
N LEU A 90 13.08 5.32 14.77
CA LEU A 90 14.33 5.99 15.13
C LEU A 90 15.45 5.53 14.18
N GLY A 91 16.25 6.49 13.69
CA GLY A 91 17.29 6.21 12.69
C GLY A 91 16.79 6.19 11.23
N SER A 92 15.53 6.55 10.97
CA SER A 92 15.04 6.72 9.58
C SER A 92 15.90 7.72 8.80
N SER A 93 16.24 7.37 7.56
CA SER A 93 16.97 8.27 6.66
C SER A 93 16.10 9.47 6.27
N VAL A 94 16.75 10.57 5.86
CA VAL A 94 16.03 11.76 5.35
C VAL A 94 15.10 11.40 4.19
N ARG A 95 15.54 10.49 3.30
CA ARG A 95 14.72 9.98 2.19
C ARG A 95 13.45 9.29 2.70
N SER A 96 13.56 8.43 3.72
CA SER A 96 12.40 7.75 4.31
C SER A 96 11.41 8.75 4.93
N ILE A 97 11.91 9.77 5.65
CA ILE A 97 11.08 10.82 6.23
C ILE A 97 10.30 11.56 5.15
N VAL A 98 10.96 11.97 4.06
CA VAL A 98 10.33 12.66 2.92
C VAL A 98 9.29 11.75 2.27
N ASN A 99 9.62 10.49 1.98
CA ASN A 99 8.69 9.55 1.37
C ASN A 99 7.43 9.35 2.24
N MET A 100 7.59 9.18 3.55
CA MET A 100 6.45 9.01 4.45
C MET A 100 5.60 10.27 4.59
N ALA A 101 6.21 11.45 4.53
CA ALA A 101 5.47 12.71 4.49
C ALA A 101 4.66 12.84 3.19
N LEU A 102 5.23 12.44 2.04
CA LEU A 102 4.50 12.42 0.76
C LEU A 102 3.32 11.45 0.81
N ILE A 103 3.52 10.24 1.32
CA ILE A 103 2.43 9.26 1.49
C ILE A 103 1.32 9.83 2.38
N ALA A 104 1.66 10.49 3.49
CA ALA A 104 0.67 11.11 4.38
C ALA A 104 -0.15 12.21 3.66
N VAL A 105 0.49 13.01 2.81
CA VAL A 105 -0.19 14.05 2.01
C VAL A 105 -1.14 13.43 0.99
N VAL A 106 -0.69 12.39 0.28
CA VAL A 106 -1.54 11.69 -0.70
C VAL A 106 -2.74 11.04 -0.01
N ASP A 107 -2.54 10.36 1.13
CA ASP A 107 -3.64 9.78 1.91
C ASP A 107 -4.60 10.87 2.43
N ALA A 108 -4.09 12.04 2.83
CA ALA A 108 -4.91 13.20 3.18
C ALA A 108 -5.81 13.64 2.02
N GLN A 109 -5.23 13.76 0.82
CA GLN A 109 -5.93 14.22 -0.38
C GLN A 109 -7.00 13.21 -0.81
N MET A 110 -6.70 11.92 -0.80
CA MET A 110 -7.67 10.87 -1.13
C MET A 110 -8.86 10.84 -0.16
N LYS A 111 -8.63 11.14 1.11
CA LYS A 111 -9.68 11.19 2.15
C LYS A 111 -10.46 12.50 2.18
N CYS A 112 -9.84 13.60 1.80
CA CYS A 112 -10.49 14.91 1.71
C CYS A 112 -11.34 15.01 0.45
N LYS A 113 -12.66 15.10 0.60
CA LYS A 113 -13.59 15.48 -0.48
C LYS A 113 -13.65 17.00 -0.72
N LEU A 114 -12.67 17.75 -0.22
CA LEU A 114 -12.66 19.21 -0.29
C LEU A 114 -12.01 19.65 -1.61
N ASP A 115 -12.67 20.60 -2.28
CA ASP A 115 -12.05 21.32 -3.39
C ASP A 115 -10.88 22.14 -2.84
N THR A 116 -9.68 21.64 -3.12
CA THR A 116 -8.44 22.20 -2.60
C THR A 116 -8.20 23.60 -3.16
N GLU A 117 -8.59 23.87 -4.40
CA GLU A 117 -8.45 25.19 -5.02
C GLU A 117 -9.36 26.21 -4.33
N ALA A 118 -10.60 25.82 -4.05
CA ALA A 118 -11.55 26.67 -3.34
C ALA A 118 -11.07 27.04 -1.92
N GLU A 119 -10.52 26.08 -1.17
CA GLU A 119 -10.00 26.35 0.18
C GLU A 119 -8.69 27.15 0.18
N VAL A 120 -7.81 26.89 -0.79
CA VAL A 120 -6.58 27.68 -0.99
C VAL A 120 -6.91 29.15 -1.23
N GLN A 121 -7.94 29.46 -2.04
CA GLN A 121 -8.37 30.83 -2.28
C GLN A 121 -8.99 31.52 -1.05
N LYS A 122 -9.59 30.76 -0.13
CA LYS A 122 -10.16 31.30 1.13
C LYS A 122 -9.08 31.68 2.15
N SER A 123 -7.90 31.06 2.08
CA SER A 123 -6.80 31.31 3.00
C SER A 123 -6.36 32.78 3.02
N LYS A 124 -6.29 33.37 4.23
CA LYS A 124 -5.83 34.75 4.46
C LYS A 124 -4.42 35.00 3.92
N TRP A 125 -3.55 33.99 3.95
CA TRP A 125 -2.18 34.07 3.45
C TRP A 125 -2.14 34.22 1.91
N TRP A 126 -2.97 33.45 1.19
CA TRP A 126 -3.06 33.52 -0.27
C TRP A 126 -3.70 34.82 -0.77
N LYS A 127 -4.72 35.33 -0.05
CA LYS A 127 -5.30 36.66 -0.32
C LYS A 127 -4.26 37.77 -0.19
N LYS A 128 -3.45 37.74 0.87
CA LYS A 128 -2.37 38.72 1.11
C LYS A 128 -1.26 38.65 0.04
N ARG A 129 -1.01 37.46 -0.52
CA ARG A 129 -0.01 37.27 -1.59
C ARG A 129 -0.49 37.77 -2.97
N ARG A 130 -1.78 37.64 -3.30
CA ARG A 130 -2.38 38.27 -4.50
C ARG A 130 -2.36 39.79 -4.43
N LEU A 131 -2.64 40.37 -3.26
CA LEU A 131 -2.63 41.83 -3.04
C LEU A 131 -1.24 42.47 -3.16
N LYS A 132 -0.15 41.70 -3.04
CA LYS A 132 1.24 42.19 -3.20
C LYS A 132 1.77 42.13 -4.65
N LYS A 133 0.99 41.57 -5.58
CA LYS A 133 1.36 41.40 -7.00
C LYS A 133 0.66 42.39 -7.94
N ASN A 134 -0.16 43.29 -7.40
CA ASN A 134 -0.69 44.48 -8.07
C ASN A 134 -0.02 45.72 -7.47
#